data_AF-A0A1S1L179-F1
#
_entry.id   AF-A0A1S1L179-F1
#
_cell.length_a   1.000
_cell.length_b   1.000
_cell.length_c   1.000
_cell.angle_alpha   90.00
_cell.angle_beta   90.00
_cell.angle_gamma   90.00
#
_symmetry.space_group_name_H-M   'P 1'
#
loop_
_entity.id
_entity.type
_entity.pdbx_description
1 polymer ?
#
loop_
_entity_poly.entity_id
_entity_poly.type
_entity_poly.pdbx_seq_one_letter_code
_entity_poly.pdbx_strand_id
1 'polypeptide(L)'
;MLILGLRLALAASFLSAVADRLGWLGPNGKSWVSWGDMQHFREYTHQLVPFVDGELLTILAWVATAAELTIAVALLVGIFVPWTGLVAGALLATFALAMTVSLGPSVMLAYSVTSAMMAAFALAHLSRGGPVPFSLDSLLR
;
A
#
# COMPACT_ATOMS: atom_id res chain seq x y z
N MET A 1 -10.57 -16.20 10.96
CA MET A 1 -10.75 -16.05 9.49
C MET A 1 -10.58 -14.59 9.05
N LEU A 2 -11.25 -13.62 9.67
CA LEU A 2 -11.17 -12.20 9.29
C LEU A 2 -9.74 -11.63 9.26
N ILE A 3 -8.93 -11.86 10.30
CA ILE A 3 -7.54 -11.37 10.38
C ILE A 3 -6.68 -11.88 9.22
N LEU A 4 -6.79 -13.17 8.90
CA LEU A 4 -6.08 -13.76 7.76
C LEU A 4 -6.56 -13.17 6.44
N GLY A 5 -7.88 -13.04 6.25
CA GLY A 5 -8.45 -12.42 5.05
C GLY A 5 -7.98 -10.98 4.85
N LEU A 6 -7.97 -10.16 5.92
CA LEU A 6 -7.47 -8.79 5.88
C LEU A 6 -5.98 -8.74 5.52
N ARG A 7 -5.15 -9.60 6.11
CA ARG A 7 -3.72 -9.68 5.78
C ARG A 7 -3.48 -10.00 4.32
N LEU A 8 -4.13 -11.05 3.81
CA LEU A 8 -3.95 -11.48 2.43
C LEU A 8 -4.49 -10.46 1.43
N ALA A 9 -5.65 -9.86 1.69
CA ALA A 9 -6.23 -8.83 0.84
C ALA A 9 -5.33 -7.59 0.77
N LEU A 10 -4.88 -7.06 1.90
CA LEU A 10 -3.98 -5.91 1.95
C LEU A 10 -2.63 -6.21 1.27
N ALA A 11 -2.05 -7.38 1.54
CA ALA A 11 -0.82 -7.79 0.91
C ALA A 11 -0.95 -7.91 -0.62
N ALA A 12 -2.04 -8.51 -1.10
CA ALA A 12 -2.32 -8.61 -2.53
C ALA A 12 -2.49 -7.23 -3.18
N SER A 13 -3.19 -6.30 -2.52
CA SER A 13 -3.34 -4.92 -3.00
C SER A 13 -1.98 -4.20 -3.13
N PHE A 14 -1.11 -4.28 -2.11
CA PHE A 14 0.23 -3.69 -2.19
C PHE A 14 1.10 -4.36 -3.25
N LEU A 15 1.11 -5.70 -3.32
CA LEU A 15 1.89 -6.42 -4.34
C LEU A 15 1.41 -6.13 -5.76
N SER A 16 0.10 -5.98 -5.96
CA SER A 16 -0.47 -5.60 -7.25
C SER A 16 0.04 -4.22 -7.68
N ALA A 17 0.03 -3.23 -6.76
CA ALA A 17 0.56 -1.89 -7.05
C ALA A 17 2.07 -1.91 -7.37
N VAL A 18 2.86 -2.70 -6.63
CA VAL A 18 4.30 -2.86 -6.91
C VAL A 18 4.52 -3.56 -8.27
N ALA A 19 3.80 -4.63 -8.55
CA ALA A 19 3.88 -5.36 -9.82
C ALA A 19 3.52 -4.47 -11.02
N ASP A 20 2.53 -3.60 -10.86
CA ASP A 20 2.14 -2.62 -11.87
C ASP A 20 3.29 -1.64 -12.19
N ARG A 21 3.94 -1.09 -11.17
CA ARG A 21 5.08 -0.15 -11.32
C ARG A 21 6.34 -0.80 -11.88
N LEU A 22 6.54 -2.09 -11.64
CA LEU A 22 7.62 -2.88 -12.22
C LEU A 22 7.31 -3.35 -13.65
N GLY A 23 6.12 -3.05 -14.17
CA GLY A 23 5.67 -3.45 -15.52
C GLY A 23 5.32 -4.92 -15.66
N TRP A 24 5.19 -5.66 -14.55
CA TRP A 24 4.84 -7.08 -14.58
C TRP A 24 3.39 -7.33 -15.01
N LEU A 25 2.50 -6.34 -14.82
CA LEU A 25 1.10 -6.41 -15.28
C LEU A 25 0.93 -6.02 -16.76
N GLY A 26 2.01 -5.57 -17.41
CA GLY A 26 2.04 -5.12 -18.79
C GLY A 26 2.25 -3.60 -18.91
N PRO A 27 2.34 -3.10 -20.15
CA PRO A 27 2.60 -1.68 -20.42
C PRO A 27 1.39 -0.79 -20.06
N ASN A 28 1.67 0.50 -19.83
CA ASN A 28 0.66 1.55 -19.64
C ASN A 28 -0.38 1.55 -20.77
N GLY A 29 -1.63 1.91 -20.45
CA GLY A 29 -2.72 2.07 -21.41
C GLY A 29 -3.69 0.89 -21.52
N LYS A 30 -3.46 -0.20 -20.78
CA LYS A 30 -4.44 -1.30 -20.63
C LYS A 30 -5.43 -0.99 -19.52
N SER A 31 -6.67 -1.44 -19.63
CA SER A 31 -7.75 -1.13 -18.67
C SER A 31 -7.53 -1.67 -17.25
N TRP A 32 -6.62 -2.63 -17.08
CA TRP A 32 -6.26 -3.22 -15.77
C TRP A 32 -4.87 -2.79 -15.28
N VAL A 33 -4.19 -1.90 -15.99
CA VAL A 33 -2.86 -1.37 -15.63
C VAL A 33 -3.02 0.07 -15.20
N SER A 34 -2.52 0.43 -14.02
CA SER A 34 -2.66 1.80 -13.49
C SER A 34 -1.57 2.72 -14.02
N TRP A 35 -0.32 2.28 -13.94
CA TRP A 35 0.89 3.00 -14.33
C TRP A 35 1.71 2.18 -15.33
N GLY A 36 1.91 0.88 -15.10
CA GLY A 36 2.63 -0.02 -16.02
C GLY A 36 4.15 0.18 -16.08
N ASP A 37 4.68 1.28 -15.56
CA ASP A 37 6.11 1.47 -15.34
C ASP A 37 6.37 2.56 -14.27
N MET A 38 7.63 2.66 -13.85
CA MET A 38 8.08 3.63 -12.86
C MET A 38 8.01 5.08 -13.36
N GLN A 39 8.06 5.32 -14.68
CA GLN A 39 8.01 6.66 -15.24
C GLN A 39 6.61 7.27 -15.11
N HIS A 40 5.58 6.54 -15.52
CA HIS A 40 4.19 6.95 -15.34
C HIS A 40 3.81 7.06 -13.86
N PHE A 41 4.34 6.17 -13.00
CA PHE A 41 4.15 6.31 -11.55
C PHE A 41 4.81 7.56 -10.98
N ARG A 42 6.00 7.91 -11.46
CA ARG A 42 6.70 9.14 -11.08
C ARG A 42 5.90 10.37 -11.51
N GLU A 43 5.41 10.40 -12.74
CA GLU A 43 4.57 11.48 -13.26
C GLU A 43 3.28 11.64 -12.44
N TYR A 44 2.64 10.53 -12.07
CA TYR A 44 1.49 10.52 -11.16
C TYR A 44 1.85 11.03 -9.76
N THR A 45 2.99 10.62 -9.22
CA THR A 45 3.47 11.08 -7.91
C THR A 45 3.76 12.58 -7.90
N HIS A 46 4.25 13.14 -9.01
CA HIS A 46 4.43 14.59 -9.16
C HIS A 46 3.10 15.35 -9.08
N GLN A 47 2.00 14.78 -9.59
CA GLN A 47 0.67 15.39 -9.43
C GLN A 47 0.23 15.42 -7.97
N LEU A 48 0.59 14.40 -7.19
CA LEU A 48 0.29 14.34 -5.75
C LEU A 48 1.15 15.30 -4.94
N VAL A 49 2.42 15.46 -5.34
CA VAL A 49 3.43 16.22 -4.59
C VAL A 49 4.10 17.24 -5.51
N PRO A 50 3.37 18.27 -6.01
CA PRO A 50 3.84 19.17 -7.07
C PRO A 50 5.02 20.07 -6.66
N PHE A 51 5.35 20.11 -5.37
CA PHE A 51 6.49 20.83 -4.81
C PHE A 51 7.80 20.02 -4.81
N VAL A 52 7.78 18.77 -5.28
CA VAL A 52 8.96 17.89 -5.37
C VAL A 52 9.20 17.48 -6.82
N ASP A 53 10.40 17.74 -7.32
CA ASP A 53 10.80 17.48 -8.70
C ASP A 53 12.15 16.73 -8.79
N GLY A 54 12.61 16.48 -10.02
CA GLY A 54 13.94 15.93 -10.30
C GLY A 54 14.25 14.58 -9.63
N GLU A 55 15.47 14.41 -9.16
CA GLU A 55 15.95 13.18 -8.52
C GLU A 55 15.19 12.87 -7.22
N LEU A 56 14.80 13.89 -6.46
CA LEU A 56 14.10 13.71 -5.18
C LEU A 56 12.77 12.99 -5.39
N LEU A 57 12.03 13.35 -6.45
CA LEU A 57 10.79 12.65 -6.81
C LEU A 57 11.04 11.17 -7.14
N THR A 58 12.15 10.87 -7.83
CA THR A 58 12.53 9.49 -8.17
C THR A 58 12.85 8.68 -6.92
N ILE A 59 13.61 9.28 -6.00
CA ILE A 59 13.93 8.66 -4.71
C ILE A 59 12.65 8.38 -3.93
N LEU A 60 11.73 9.35 -3.84
CA LEU A 60 10.46 9.16 -3.15
C LEU A 60 9.63 8.03 -3.78
N ALA A 61 9.56 7.96 -5.11
CA ALA A 61 8.81 6.90 -5.81
C ALA A 61 9.38 5.50 -5.51
N TRP A 62 10.70 5.35 -5.48
CA TRP A 62 11.35 4.09 -5.13
C TRP A 62 11.21 3.76 -3.64
N VAL A 63 11.35 4.75 -2.76
CA VAL A 63 11.15 4.57 -1.31
C VAL A 63 9.73 4.13 -1.01
N ALA A 64 8.72 4.74 -1.64
CA ALA A 64 7.33 4.33 -1.50
C ALA A 64 7.12 2.88 -1.96
N THR A 65 7.67 2.52 -3.14
CA THR A 65 7.57 1.16 -3.69
C THR A 65 8.26 0.12 -2.79
N ALA A 66 9.43 0.45 -2.24
CA ALA A 66 10.14 -0.42 -1.30
C ALA A 66 9.40 -0.58 0.03
N ALA A 67 8.80 0.50 0.54
CA ALA A 67 7.99 0.47 1.76
C ALA A 67 6.74 -0.41 1.57
N GLU A 68 6.01 -0.24 0.47
CA GLU A 68 4.84 -1.05 0.12
C GLU A 68 5.21 -2.54 -0.02
N LEU A 69 6.30 -2.86 -0.72
CA LEU A 69 6.77 -4.24 -0.85
C LEU A 69 7.11 -4.85 0.51
N THR A 70 7.81 -4.10 1.36
CA THR A 70 8.20 -4.55 2.72
C THR A 70 6.96 -4.84 3.56
N ILE A 71 5.99 -3.92 3.55
CA ILE A 71 4.71 -4.08 4.24
C ILE A 71 3.95 -5.30 3.70
N ALA A 72 3.89 -5.48 2.38
CA ALA A 72 3.17 -6.59 1.78
C ALA A 72 3.76 -7.94 2.18
N VAL A 73 5.08 -8.08 2.13
CA VAL A 73 5.79 -9.29 2.56
C VAL A 73 5.58 -9.54 4.05
N ALA A 74 5.69 -8.51 4.89
CA ALA A 74 5.44 -8.63 6.32
C ALA A 74 4.00 -9.06 6.63
N LEU A 75 3.01 -8.58 5.87
CA LEU A 75 1.61 -9.00 5.99
C LEU A 75 1.39 -10.45 5.54
N LEU A 76 1.98 -10.86 4.41
CA LEU A 76 1.90 -12.25 3.92
C LEU A 76 2.46 -13.24 4.93
N VAL A 77 3.67 -12.98 5.41
CA VAL A 77 4.38 -13.86 6.33
C VAL A 77 3.78 -13.77 7.75
N GLY A 78 3.25 -12.60 8.12
CA GLY A 78 2.64 -12.37 9.42
C GLY A 78 3.68 -12.02 10.47
N ILE A 79 4.53 -11.04 10.14
CA ILE A 79 5.56 -10.50 11.02
C ILE A 79 5.02 -9.24 11.67
N PHE A 80 5.07 -9.19 13.01
CA PHE A 80 4.61 -8.08 13.85
C PHE A 80 3.28 -7.51 13.38
N VAL A 81 2.27 -8.37 13.16
CA VAL A 81 1.02 -8.03 12.44
C VAL A 81 0.34 -6.76 12.96
N PRO A 82 0.22 -6.51 14.30
CA PRO A 82 -0.38 -5.27 14.80
C PRO A 82 0.37 -4.01 14.35
N TRP A 83 1.71 -4.07 14.34
CA TRP A 83 2.57 -2.96 13.94
C TRP A 83 2.61 -2.79 12.44
N THR A 84 2.72 -3.89 11.69
CA THR A 84 2.66 -3.87 10.23
C THR A 84 1.33 -3.29 9.74
N GLY A 85 0.21 -3.63 10.39
CA GLY A 85 -1.09 -3.02 10.11
C GLY A 85 -1.13 -1.51 10.40
N LEU A 86 -0.51 -1.03 11.48
CA LEU A 86 -0.43 0.41 11.78
C LEU A 86 0.40 1.15 10.73
N VAL A 87 1.56 0.60 10.35
CA VAL A 87 2.44 1.20 9.34
C VAL A 87 1.74 1.23 7.97
N ALA A 88 1.07 0.15 7.58
CA ALA A 88 0.26 0.10 6.37
C ALA A 88 -0.85 1.16 6.38
N GLY A 89 -1.59 1.28 7.49
CA GLY A 89 -2.63 2.28 7.65
C GLY A 89 -2.10 3.71 7.60
N ALA A 90 -0.96 3.98 8.23
CA ALA A 90 -0.31 5.28 8.19
C ALA A 90 0.16 5.66 6.77
N LEU A 91 0.78 4.72 6.05
CA LEU A 91 1.20 4.92 4.66
C LEU A 91 -0.01 5.23 3.77
N LEU A 92 -1.08 4.44 3.88
CA LEU A 92 -2.32 4.67 3.11
C LEU A 92 -3.02 5.97 3.51
N ALA A 93 -2.93 6.40 4.77
CA ALA A 93 -3.46 7.69 5.22
C ALA A 93 -2.70 8.86 4.59
N THR A 94 -1.36 8.79 4.52
CA THR A 94 -0.55 9.79 3.82
C THR A 94 -0.93 9.85 2.34
N PHE A 95 -1.10 8.69 1.69
CA PHE A 95 -1.52 8.62 0.29
C PHE A 95 -2.94 9.18 0.08
N ALA A 96 -3.89 8.83 0.94
CA ALA A 96 -5.25 9.34 0.90
C ALA A 96 -5.29 10.86 1.05
N LEU A 97 -4.51 11.42 1.99
CA LEU A 97 -4.41 12.86 2.19
C LEU A 97 -3.82 13.55 0.96
N ALA A 98 -2.73 13.01 0.40
CA ALA A 98 -2.12 13.55 -0.82
C ALA A 98 -3.09 13.52 -2.02
N MET A 99 -3.78 12.40 -2.26
CA MET A 99 -4.79 12.31 -3.31
C MET A 99 -5.95 13.28 -3.09
N THR A 100 -6.42 13.42 -1.85
CA THR A 100 -7.56 14.30 -1.53
C THR A 100 -7.22 15.76 -1.80
N VAL A 101 -6.02 16.21 -1.41
CA VAL A 101 -5.57 17.59 -1.59
C VAL A 101 -5.28 17.90 -3.07
N SER A 102 -4.65 16.96 -3.79
CA SER A 102 -4.14 17.23 -5.13
C SER A 102 -5.08 16.84 -6.27
N LEU A 103 -5.87 15.76 -6.11
CA LEU A 103 -6.77 15.22 -7.13
C LEU A 103 -8.26 15.34 -6.76
N GLY A 104 -8.54 15.69 -5.51
CA GLY A 104 -9.88 15.75 -4.96
C GLY A 104 -10.38 14.42 -4.36
N PRO A 105 -11.41 14.48 -3.51
CA PRO A 105 -11.88 13.32 -2.74
C PRO A 105 -12.53 12.22 -3.59
N SER A 106 -13.08 12.55 -4.76
CA SER A 106 -13.73 11.58 -5.66
C SER A 106 -12.73 10.56 -6.21
N VAL A 107 -11.55 11.01 -6.61
CA VAL A 107 -10.49 10.14 -7.13
C VAL A 107 -9.96 9.23 -6.02
N MET A 108 -9.67 9.80 -4.85
CA MET A 108 -9.24 9.05 -3.67
C MET A 108 -10.22 7.91 -3.30
N LEU A 109 -11.52 8.17 -3.37
CA LEU A 109 -12.56 7.16 -3.13
C LEU A 109 -12.67 6.14 -4.26
N ALA A 110 -12.53 6.55 -5.52
CA ALA A 110 -12.58 5.65 -6.68
C ALA A 110 -11.47 4.59 -6.64
N TYR A 111 -10.30 4.93 -6.12
CA TYR A 111 -9.18 4.00 -5.91
C TYR A 111 -9.32 3.14 -4.64
N SER A 112 -10.43 3.24 -3.91
CA SER A 112 -10.69 2.48 -2.67
C SER A 112 -9.61 2.63 -1.58
N VAL A 113 -8.83 3.73 -1.62
CA VAL A 113 -7.70 3.95 -0.70
C VAL A 113 -8.18 4.03 0.76
N THR A 114 -9.29 4.74 1.01
CA THR A 114 -9.88 4.87 2.35
C THR A 114 -10.33 3.53 2.92
N SER A 115 -10.87 2.65 2.07
CA SER A 115 -11.29 1.30 2.48
C SER A 115 -10.07 0.46 2.86
N ALA A 116 -9.00 0.48 2.06
CA ALA A 116 -7.75 -0.19 2.38
C ALA A 116 -7.10 0.37 3.66
N MET A 117 -7.11 1.69 3.83
CA MET A 117 -6.60 2.37 5.03
C MET A 117 -7.31 1.90 6.30
N MET A 118 -8.65 1.93 6.29
CA MET A 118 -9.44 1.49 7.44
C MET A 118 -9.31 -0.01 7.69
N ALA A 119 -9.18 -0.82 6.63
CA ALA A 119 -8.88 -2.25 6.76
C ALA A 119 -7.53 -2.51 7.44
N ALA A 120 -6.50 -1.71 7.14
CA ALA A 120 -5.19 -1.80 7.78
C ALA A 120 -5.23 -1.41 9.27
N PHE A 121 -5.93 -0.33 9.62
CA PHE A 121 -6.15 0.04 11.02
C PHE A 121 -7.00 -0.98 11.78
N ALA A 122 -8.03 -1.54 11.15
CA ALA A 122 -8.82 -2.63 11.74
C ALA A 122 -7.96 -3.87 11.98
N LEU A 123 -7.11 -4.25 11.03
CA LEU A 123 -6.16 -5.36 11.19
C LEU A 123 -5.23 -5.11 12.38
N ALA A 124 -4.68 -3.89 12.51
CA ALA A 124 -3.84 -3.52 13.62
C ALA A 124 -4.54 -3.65 14.97
N HIS A 125 -5.78 -3.16 15.06
CA HIS A 125 -6.56 -3.21 16.29
C HIS A 125 -6.94 -4.65 16.68
N LEU A 126 -7.48 -5.42 15.73
CA LEU A 126 -7.93 -6.79 15.97
C LEU A 126 -6.78 -7.74 16.35
N SER A 127 -5.57 -7.47 15.85
CA SER A 127 -4.40 -8.34 16.08
C SER A 127 -3.70 -8.09 17.42
N ARG A 128 -4.06 -7.04 18.19
CA ARG A 128 -3.44 -6.76 19.50
C ARG A 128 -3.89 -7.73 20.60
N GLY A 129 -5.10 -8.29 20.49
CA GLY A 129 -5.79 -8.98 21.58
C GLY A 129 -5.49 -10.48 21.74
N GLY A 130 -4.66 -11.09 20.89
CA GLY A 130 -4.42 -12.53 20.94
C GLY A 130 -3.45 -13.05 19.88
N PRO A 131 -3.16 -14.37 19.87
CA PRO A 131 -2.31 -14.98 18.87
C PRO A 131 -2.94 -14.83 17.48
N VAL A 132 -2.15 -14.34 16.52
CA VAL A 132 -2.60 -14.20 15.13
C VAL A 132 -2.47 -15.56 14.44
N PRO A 133 -3.55 -16.19 13.99
CA PRO A 133 -3.46 -17.50 13.35
C PRO A 133 -2.68 -17.42 12.03
N PHE A 134 -1.89 -18.46 11.73
CA PHE A 134 -1.05 -18.55 10.53
C PHE A 134 -0.11 -17.35 10.37
N SER A 135 0.60 -16.98 11.44
CA SER A 135 1.59 -15.91 11.44
C SER A 135 2.90 -16.41 12.05
N LEU A 136 4.05 -15.84 11.63
CA LEU A 136 5.30 -16.08 12.33
C LEU A 136 5.24 -15.60 13.79
N ASP A 137 4.46 -14.55 14.07
CA ASP A 137 4.21 -14.09 15.44
C ASP A 137 3.66 -15.20 16.36
N SER A 138 2.93 -16.16 15.80
CA SER A 138 2.42 -17.32 16.55
C SER A 138 3.45 -18.43 16.81
N LEU A 139 4.55 -18.46 16.04
CA LEU A 139 5.65 -19.40 16.24
C LEU A 139 6.73 -18.87 17.20
N LEU A 140 6.77 -17.55 17.39
CA LEU A 140 7.76 -16.84 18.22
C LEU A 140 7.30 -16.59 19.67
N ARG A 141 6.13 -17.11 20.06
CA ARG A 141 5.60 -17.05 21.43
C ARG A 141 5.55 -18.43 22.07
#